data_AF-G1VXU7-F1
#
_entry.id   AF-G1VXU7-F1
#
_cell.length_a   1.000
_cell.length_b   1.000
_cell.length_c   1.000
_cell.angle_alpha   90.00
_cell.angle_beta   90.00
_cell.angle_gamma   90.00
#
_symmetry.space_group_name_H-M   'P 1'
#
loop_
_entity.id
_entity.type
_entity.pdbx_description
1 polymer ?
#
loop_
_entity_poly.entity_id
_entity_poly.type
_entity_poly.pdbx_seq_one_letter_code
_entity_poly.pdbx_strand_id
1 'polypeptide(L)'
;MLMNDVFDKLNNCLNDGYSKLRSMRGADPNGFNYAMLENSLSVIEDSYTSCLNANFDQRLLNGIELECREKGQPPFSAIFLQKLMNTYMDERFAKPRYFFDMDGVLFKFDNSLTSLEPLYEEGYFKHLPTHRLAIQCMQELLNEGPEQVYVLSHYISSNAYNEKLEVLQEIFPDLDIHNIILVPYGENKSDYVPIAVKENDYLIDDHTPNLEQWKDSGGKAIKFVNDINDRKGTWKGSRIEYDDPDLFDSLKDILDNNELSLDKVETILHTYLNEKLETLQPFAEIGF
;
A
#
# COMPACT_ATOMS: atom_id res chain seq x y z
N MET A 1 12.66 -9.93 1.65
CA MET A 1 12.69 -9.67 0.19
C MET A 1 11.89 -8.40 0.02
N LEU A 2 12.50 -7.27 -0.39
CA LEU A 2 11.74 -6.03 -0.63
C LEU A 2 10.60 -6.39 -1.59
N MET A 3 9.37 -6.15 -1.15
CA MET A 3 8.17 -6.38 -1.97
C MET A 3 8.36 -5.61 -3.28
N ASN A 4 8.16 -6.25 -4.43
CA ASN A 4 8.16 -5.55 -5.72
C ASN A 4 7.10 -4.46 -5.64
N ASP A 5 7.54 -3.21 -5.55
CA ASP A 5 6.63 -2.10 -5.46
C ASP A 5 5.99 -1.80 -6.82
N VAL A 6 5.12 -0.81 -6.84
CA VAL A 6 4.36 -0.41 -8.02
C VAL A 6 5.27 -0.03 -9.21
N PHE A 7 6.43 0.59 -8.93
CA PHE A 7 7.38 1.02 -9.94
C PHE A 7 8.31 -0.11 -10.37
N ASP A 8 8.60 -1.08 -9.51
CA ASP A 8 9.28 -2.31 -9.91
C ASP A 8 8.45 -3.13 -10.90
N LYS A 9 7.13 -3.23 -10.66
CA LYS A 9 6.22 -3.88 -11.60
C LYS A 9 6.18 -3.14 -12.94
N LEU A 10 6.10 -1.81 -12.90
CA LEU A 10 6.15 -0.98 -14.11
C LEU A 10 7.48 -1.18 -14.86
N ASN A 11 8.61 -1.14 -14.15
CA ASN A 11 9.94 -1.37 -14.71
C ASN A 11 10.07 -2.78 -15.33
N ASN A 12 9.54 -3.81 -14.68
CA ASN A 12 9.54 -5.17 -15.23
C ASN A 12 8.72 -5.28 -16.51
N CYS A 13 7.50 -4.71 -16.52
CA CYS A 13 6.69 -4.63 -17.72
C CYS A 13 7.48 -3.91 -18.84
N LEU A 14 8.07 -2.75 -18.53
CA LEU A 14 8.89 -1.97 -19.45
C LEU A 14 10.01 -2.82 -20.05
N ASN A 15 10.83 -3.45 -19.21
CA ASN A 15 11.91 -4.33 -19.65
C ASN A 15 11.45 -5.47 -20.55
N ASP A 16 10.33 -6.12 -20.23
CA ASP A 16 9.77 -7.21 -21.02
C ASP A 16 9.34 -6.73 -22.42
N GLY A 17 8.65 -5.60 -22.49
CA GLY A 17 8.22 -4.98 -23.76
C GLY A 17 9.41 -4.61 -24.65
N TYR A 18 10.43 -3.95 -24.09
CA TYR A 18 11.62 -3.56 -24.85
C TYR A 18 12.50 -4.74 -25.25
N SER A 19 12.58 -5.78 -24.43
CA SER A 19 13.31 -7.01 -24.78
C SER A 19 12.67 -7.68 -26.01
N LYS A 20 11.33 -7.71 -26.07
CA LYS A 20 10.60 -8.19 -27.25
C LYS A 20 10.89 -7.32 -28.48
N LEU A 21 10.83 -5.99 -28.34
CA LEU A 21 11.16 -5.06 -29.43
C LEU A 21 12.58 -5.28 -29.99
N ARG A 22 13.58 -5.40 -29.10
CA ARG A 22 14.98 -5.65 -29.50
C ARG A 22 15.14 -6.96 -30.24
N SER A 23 14.46 -8.02 -29.79
CA SER A 23 14.50 -9.32 -30.47
C SER A 23 13.96 -9.24 -31.90
N MET A 24 12.87 -8.48 -32.13
CA MET A 24 12.30 -8.26 -33.46
C MET A 24 13.24 -7.44 -34.36
N ARG A 25 13.86 -6.38 -33.83
CA ARG A 25 14.84 -5.55 -34.56
C ARG A 25 16.09 -6.35 -34.99
N GLY A 26 16.50 -7.33 -34.18
CA GLY A 26 17.64 -8.20 -34.46
C GLY A 26 17.36 -9.37 -35.41
N ALA A 27 16.08 -9.64 -35.72
CA ALA A 27 15.66 -10.82 -36.47
C ALA A 27 15.40 -10.57 -37.97
N ASP A 28 15.53 -9.33 -38.45
CA ASP A 28 15.28 -8.98 -39.85
C ASP A 28 16.57 -8.76 -40.65
N PRO A 29 17.07 -9.78 -41.38
CA PRO A 29 18.23 -9.64 -42.25
C PRO A 29 17.94 -8.91 -43.58
N ASN A 30 16.68 -8.56 -43.89
CA ASN A 30 16.25 -8.09 -45.21
C ASN A 30 15.65 -6.67 -45.24
N GLY A 31 15.60 -5.97 -44.11
CA GLY A 31 15.32 -4.54 -44.05
C GLY A 31 14.04 -4.22 -43.27
N PHE A 32 14.23 -3.43 -42.21
CA PHE A 32 13.22 -2.96 -41.27
C PHE A 32 11.87 -2.61 -41.92
N ASN A 33 10.84 -3.42 -41.66
CA ASN A 33 9.45 -3.11 -42.01
C ASN A 33 8.84 -2.12 -41.00
N TYR A 34 8.62 -0.87 -41.42
CA TYR A 34 8.00 0.18 -40.60
C TYR A 34 6.64 -0.21 -40.02
N ALA A 35 5.80 -0.95 -40.76
CA ALA A 35 4.47 -1.37 -40.27
C ALA A 35 4.57 -2.41 -39.14
N MET A 36 5.60 -3.27 -39.15
CA MET A 36 5.86 -4.18 -38.03
C MET A 36 6.37 -3.41 -36.80
N LEU A 37 7.15 -2.35 -37.00
CA LEU A 37 7.62 -1.50 -35.92
C LEU A 37 6.46 -0.76 -35.23
N GLU A 38 5.58 -0.11 -36.00
CA GLU A 38 4.40 0.59 -35.48
C GLU A 38 3.48 -0.35 -34.70
N ASN A 39 3.18 -1.54 -35.25
CA ASN A 39 2.38 -2.55 -34.54
C ASN A 39 3.06 -3.01 -33.23
N SER A 40 4.39 -3.13 -33.23
CA SER A 40 5.12 -3.54 -32.02
C SER A 40 5.07 -2.45 -30.95
N LEU A 41 5.23 -1.19 -31.33
CA LEU A 41 5.12 -0.05 -30.41
C LEU A 41 3.72 0.04 -29.79
N SER A 42 2.66 -0.15 -30.59
CA SER A 42 1.28 -0.18 -30.10
C SER A 42 1.05 -1.32 -29.09
N VAL A 43 1.53 -2.54 -29.36
CA VAL A 43 1.39 -3.67 -28.41
C VAL A 43 2.13 -3.39 -27.09
N ILE A 44 3.27 -2.71 -27.18
CA ILE A 44 4.06 -2.35 -26.01
C ILE A 44 3.33 -1.27 -25.19
N GLU A 45 2.78 -0.24 -25.84
CA GLU A 45 1.97 0.81 -25.22
C GLU A 45 0.73 0.24 -24.53
N ASP A 46 0.02 -0.70 -25.16
CA ASP A 46 -1.14 -1.38 -24.57
C ASP A 46 -0.76 -2.17 -23.31
N SER A 47 0.39 -2.84 -23.33
CA SER A 47 0.90 -3.59 -22.19
C SER A 47 1.24 -2.67 -21.01
N TYR A 48 1.79 -1.49 -21.28
CA TYR A 48 2.12 -0.51 -20.24
C TYR A 48 0.88 0.17 -19.68
N THR A 49 -0.06 0.51 -20.54
CA THR A 49 -1.36 1.06 -20.15
C THR A 49 -2.11 0.07 -19.25
N SER A 50 -2.08 -1.21 -19.61
CA SER A 50 -2.63 -2.28 -18.78
C SER A 50 -1.92 -2.39 -17.42
N CYS A 51 -0.59 -2.27 -17.40
CA CYS A 51 0.19 -2.27 -16.16
C CYS A 51 -0.18 -1.07 -15.26
N LEU A 52 -0.27 0.13 -15.83
CA LEU A 52 -0.67 1.32 -15.09
C LEU A 52 -2.07 1.15 -14.48
N ASN A 53 -3.05 0.75 -15.30
CA ASN A 53 -4.42 0.56 -14.86
C ASN A 53 -4.59 -0.53 -13.78
N ALA A 54 -3.70 -1.52 -13.77
CA ALA A 54 -3.72 -2.59 -12.77
C ALA A 54 -3.10 -2.20 -11.43
N ASN A 55 -2.31 -1.12 -11.38
CA ASN A 55 -1.43 -0.82 -10.25
C ASN A 55 -1.60 0.60 -9.69
N PHE A 56 -2.26 1.51 -10.41
CA PHE A 56 -2.50 2.88 -9.99
C PHE A 56 -3.99 3.21 -10.03
N ASP A 57 -4.40 4.12 -9.13
CA ASP A 57 -5.76 4.65 -9.13
C ASP A 57 -6.09 5.39 -10.43
N GLN A 58 -7.32 5.22 -10.92
CA GLN A 58 -7.77 5.79 -12.18
C GLN A 58 -7.89 7.32 -12.13
N ARG A 59 -8.25 7.91 -10.99
CA ARG A 59 -8.34 9.38 -10.87
C ARG A 59 -6.95 9.99 -10.96
N LEU A 60 -5.97 9.39 -10.28
CA LEU A 60 -4.56 9.77 -10.37
C LEU A 60 -4.07 9.74 -11.81
N LEU A 61 -4.23 8.61 -12.50
CA LEU A 61 -3.77 8.44 -13.89
C LEU A 61 -4.43 9.47 -14.83
N ASN A 62 -5.75 9.65 -14.75
CA ASN A 62 -6.48 10.60 -15.58
C ASN A 62 -6.04 12.05 -15.36
N GLY A 63 -5.76 12.44 -14.11
CA GLY A 63 -5.25 13.77 -13.78
C GLY A 63 -3.89 14.04 -14.41
N ILE A 64 -2.96 13.09 -14.29
CA ILE A 64 -1.61 13.19 -14.86
C ILE A 64 -1.66 13.21 -16.38
N GLU A 65 -2.48 12.35 -16.99
CA GLU A 65 -2.66 12.32 -18.45
C GLU A 65 -3.19 13.65 -18.98
N LEU A 66 -4.18 14.24 -18.33
CA LEU A 66 -4.75 15.52 -18.75
C LEU A 66 -3.68 16.62 -18.74
N GLU A 67 -2.94 16.75 -17.65
CA GLU A 67 -1.86 17.73 -17.53
C GLU A 67 -0.74 17.52 -18.58
N CYS A 68 -0.38 16.26 -18.83
CA CYS A 68 0.65 15.93 -19.82
C CYS A 68 0.18 16.31 -21.24
N ARG A 69 -1.09 16.00 -21.57
CA ARG A 69 -1.69 16.36 -22.87
C ARG A 69 -1.73 17.88 -23.09
N GLU A 70 -2.05 18.67 -22.06
CA GLU A 70 -2.01 20.14 -22.13
C GLU A 70 -0.62 20.69 -22.46
N LYS A 71 0.44 19.97 -22.08
CA LYS A 71 1.85 20.29 -22.36
C LYS A 71 2.40 19.62 -23.62
N GLY A 72 1.55 18.96 -24.41
CA GLY A 72 1.95 18.23 -25.62
C GLY A 72 2.83 17.02 -25.35
N GLN A 73 2.74 16.44 -24.15
CA GLN A 73 3.49 15.25 -23.76
C GLN A 73 2.61 14.00 -23.89
N PRO A 74 3.04 12.97 -24.62
CA PRO A 74 2.31 11.71 -24.68
C PRO A 74 2.40 10.95 -23.34
N PRO A 75 1.49 9.99 -23.09
CA PRO A 75 1.67 8.98 -22.06
C PRO A 75 3.05 8.31 -22.17
N PHE A 76 3.60 7.85 -21.05
CA PHE A 76 4.92 7.19 -20.98
C PHE A 76 6.15 8.03 -21.35
N SER A 77 5.99 9.32 -21.67
CA SER A 77 7.12 10.25 -21.76
C SER A 77 7.87 10.38 -20.42
N ALA A 78 9.11 10.88 -20.47
CA ALA A 78 9.90 11.14 -19.26
C ALA A 78 9.15 12.06 -18.28
N ILE A 79 8.45 13.05 -18.85
CA ILE A 79 7.65 14.02 -18.09
C ILE A 79 6.44 13.32 -17.46
N PHE A 80 5.75 12.44 -18.19
CA PHE A 80 4.66 11.64 -17.64
C PHE A 80 5.11 10.76 -16.48
N LEU A 81 6.20 10.00 -16.65
CA LEU A 81 6.71 9.10 -15.60
C LEU A 81 7.16 9.89 -14.37
N GLN A 82 7.90 10.98 -14.55
CA GLN A 82 8.33 11.83 -13.45
C GLN A 82 7.14 12.44 -12.71
N LYS A 83 6.12 12.91 -13.43
CA LYS A 83 4.89 13.45 -12.83
C LYS A 83 4.13 12.36 -12.08
N LEU A 84 3.94 11.18 -12.69
CA LEU A 84 3.28 10.04 -12.06
C LEU A 84 3.97 9.65 -10.76
N MET A 85 5.29 9.52 -10.79
CA MET A 85 6.06 9.16 -9.61
C MET A 85 5.96 10.23 -8.53
N ASN A 86 6.19 11.50 -8.86
CA ASN A 86 6.11 12.58 -7.87
C ASN A 86 4.71 12.67 -7.26
N THR A 87 3.65 12.72 -8.09
CA THR A 87 2.27 12.81 -7.58
C THR A 87 1.90 11.59 -6.74
N TYR A 88 2.21 10.37 -7.21
CA TYR A 88 1.95 9.15 -6.44
C TYR A 88 2.68 9.16 -5.10
N MET A 89 3.94 9.60 -5.08
CA MET A 89 4.76 9.65 -3.88
C MET A 89 4.25 10.69 -2.88
N ASP A 90 3.90 11.87 -3.36
CA ASP A 90 3.36 12.95 -2.55
C ASP A 90 1.99 12.57 -1.96
N GLU A 91 1.10 12.00 -2.77
CA GLU A 91 -0.24 11.61 -2.33
C GLU A 91 -0.21 10.42 -1.36
N ARG A 92 0.60 9.39 -1.63
CA ARG A 92 0.59 8.15 -0.82
C ARG A 92 1.54 8.18 0.37
N PHE A 93 2.66 8.89 0.28
CA PHE A 93 3.76 8.70 1.22
C PHE A 93 4.27 9.96 1.91
N ALA A 94 4.08 11.15 1.35
CA ALA A 94 4.43 12.39 2.05
C ALA A 94 3.43 12.71 3.17
N LYS A 95 2.17 12.30 3.00
CA LYS A 95 1.12 12.41 4.02
C LYS A 95 1.24 11.30 5.08
N PRO A 96 0.72 11.52 6.30
CA PRO A 96 0.61 10.47 7.30
C PRO A 96 -0.11 9.23 6.76
N ARG A 97 0.35 8.03 7.16
CA ARG A 97 -0.32 6.77 6.82
C ARG A 97 -0.82 6.08 8.09
N TYR A 98 -2.00 5.49 8.02
CA TYR A 98 -2.65 4.83 9.14
C TYR A 98 -2.82 3.35 8.82
N PHE A 99 -2.15 2.49 9.58
CA PHE A 99 -2.16 1.04 9.43
C PHE A 99 -3.00 0.45 10.55
N PHE A 100 -4.16 -0.11 10.20
CA PHE A 100 -5.02 -0.82 11.12
C PHE A 100 -4.69 -2.31 11.08
N ASP A 101 -4.40 -2.91 12.23
CA ASP A 101 -4.49 -4.35 12.36
C ASP A 101 -5.95 -4.80 12.20
N MET A 102 -6.15 -6.09 11.93
CA MET A 102 -7.48 -6.65 11.74
C MET A 102 -7.95 -7.41 12.98
N ASP A 103 -7.20 -8.43 13.41
CA ASP A 103 -7.60 -9.32 14.49
C ASP A 103 -7.35 -8.65 15.84
N GLY A 104 -8.39 -8.47 16.66
CA GLY A 104 -8.30 -7.75 17.93
C GLY A 104 -8.42 -6.23 17.81
N VAL A 105 -8.55 -5.69 16.59
CA VAL A 105 -8.72 -4.24 16.31
C VAL A 105 -10.00 -3.97 15.52
N LEU A 106 -10.06 -4.32 14.24
CA LEU A 106 -11.28 -4.17 13.42
C LEU A 106 -12.30 -5.26 13.75
N PHE A 107 -11.81 -6.46 14.06
CA PHE A 107 -12.60 -7.63 14.42
C PHE A 107 -12.23 -8.10 15.81
N LYS A 108 -13.20 -8.63 16.56
CA LYS A 108 -12.91 -9.24 17.85
C LYS A 108 -12.17 -10.54 17.61
N PHE A 109 -11.06 -10.72 18.32
CA PHE A 109 -10.33 -11.97 18.32
C PHE A 109 -10.87 -12.92 19.39
N ASP A 110 -11.05 -14.20 19.05
CA ASP A 110 -11.46 -15.20 20.04
C ASP A 110 -10.25 -15.61 20.90
N ASN A 111 -10.14 -15.02 22.09
CA ASN A 111 -9.07 -15.35 23.04
C ASN A 111 -9.30 -16.65 23.82
N SER A 112 -10.42 -17.34 23.61
CA SER A 112 -10.67 -18.66 24.22
C SER A 112 -9.95 -19.79 23.49
N LEU A 113 -9.40 -19.50 22.29
CA LEU A 113 -8.65 -20.46 21.50
C LEU A 113 -7.40 -20.95 22.24
N THR A 114 -7.31 -22.27 22.42
CA THR A 114 -6.15 -22.94 23.03
C THR A 114 -5.17 -23.51 22.01
N SER A 115 -5.51 -23.50 20.72
CA SER A 115 -4.67 -23.96 19.60
C SER A 115 -4.88 -23.07 18.37
N LEU A 116 -3.98 -23.19 17.39
CA LEU A 116 -4.10 -22.49 16.12
C LEU A 116 -5.04 -23.19 15.13
N GLU A 117 -5.48 -24.42 15.40
CA GLU A 117 -6.29 -25.23 14.48
C GLU A 117 -7.55 -24.50 13.98
N PRO A 118 -8.32 -23.79 14.83
CA PRO A 118 -9.52 -23.07 14.39
C PRO A 118 -9.21 -21.94 13.40
N LEU A 119 -8.01 -21.37 13.43
CA LEU A 119 -7.59 -20.33 12.47
C LEU A 119 -7.34 -20.88 11.06
N TYR A 120 -7.29 -22.20 10.90
CA TYR A 120 -7.22 -22.87 9.60
C TYR A 120 -8.60 -23.29 9.07
N GLU A 121 -9.65 -23.21 9.89
CA GLU A 121 -11.00 -23.62 9.51
C GLU A 121 -11.64 -22.59 8.57
N GLU A 122 -12.28 -23.08 7.51
CA GLU A 122 -13.02 -22.24 6.58
C GLU A 122 -14.20 -21.56 7.30
N GLY A 123 -14.33 -20.26 7.06
CA GLY A 123 -15.33 -19.40 7.65
C GLY A 123 -14.93 -18.80 8.99
N TYR A 124 -13.79 -19.15 9.59
CA TYR A 124 -13.41 -18.59 10.89
C TYR A 124 -13.38 -17.05 10.85
N PHE A 125 -12.67 -16.45 9.89
CA PHE A 125 -12.52 -14.99 9.81
C PHE A 125 -13.77 -14.29 9.29
N LYS A 126 -14.56 -14.98 8.45
CA LYS A 126 -15.86 -14.48 7.95
C LYS A 126 -16.89 -14.20 9.03
N HIS A 127 -16.86 -14.96 10.12
CA HIS A 127 -17.88 -14.88 11.18
C HIS A 127 -17.42 -14.09 12.41
N LEU A 128 -16.22 -13.51 12.40
CA LEU A 128 -15.76 -12.70 13.51
C LEU A 128 -16.63 -11.44 13.64
N PRO A 129 -17.13 -11.12 14.85
CA PRO A 129 -17.85 -9.88 15.06
C PRO A 129 -16.89 -8.69 14.96
N THR A 130 -17.38 -7.55 14.51
CA THR A 130 -16.58 -6.33 14.39
C THR A 130 -16.50 -5.56 15.72
N HIS A 131 -15.42 -4.79 15.90
CA HIS A 131 -15.38 -3.67 16.83
C HIS A 131 -16.00 -2.45 16.13
N ARG A 132 -17.30 -2.23 16.37
CA ARG A 132 -18.09 -1.22 15.65
C ARG A 132 -17.45 0.17 15.60
N LEU A 133 -16.90 0.65 16.72
CA LEU A 133 -16.28 1.98 16.80
C LEU A 133 -14.98 2.05 16.00
N ALA A 134 -14.19 0.98 15.95
CA ALA A 134 -13.00 0.88 15.09
C ALA A 134 -13.38 0.91 13.60
N ILE A 135 -14.44 0.19 13.20
CA ILE A 135 -14.96 0.23 11.83
C ILE A 135 -15.41 1.65 11.45
N GLN A 136 -16.15 2.33 12.33
CA GLN A 136 -16.59 3.70 12.10
C GLN A 136 -15.41 4.67 11.98
N CYS A 137 -14.44 4.57 12.88
CA CYS A 137 -13.22 5.37 12.84
C CYS A 137 -12.43 5.18 11.54
N MET A 138 -12.24 3.93 11.09
CA MET A 138 -11.55 3.66 9.84
C MET A 138 -12.33 4.20 8.64
N GLN A 139 -13.66 4.08 8.64
CA GLN A 139 -14.51 4.66 7.61
C GLN A 139 -14.40 6.19 7.55
N GLU A 140 -14.30 6.86 8.69
CA GLU A 140 -14.11 8.31 8.75
C GLU A 140 -12.74 8.72 8.17
N LEU A 141 -11.66 7.99 8.50
CA LEU A 141 -10.36 8.22 7.87
C LEU A 141 -10.36 7.94 6.36
N LEU A 142 -11.07 6.89 5.91
CA LEU A 142 -11.24 6.60 4.48
C LEU A 142 -11.97 7.73 3.75
N ASN A 143 -12.94 8.39 4.40
CA ASN A 143 -13.64 9.54 3.83
C ASN A 143 -12.75 10.79 3.75
N GLU A 144 -11.76 10.94 4.64
CA GLU A 144 -10.81 12.06 4.63
C GLU A 144 -9.68 11.88 3.62
N GLY A 145 -9.16 10.67 3.49
CA GLY A 145 -7.96 10.38 2.71
C GLY A 145 -7.79 8.86 2.50
N PRO A 146 -8.52 8.25 1.56
CA PRO A 146 -8.52 6.80 1.40
C PRO A 146 -7.14 6.25 1.02
N GLU A 147 -6.31 7.06 0.37
CA GLU A 147 -4.95 6.69 -0.02
C GLU A 147 -4.01 6.54 1.18
N GLN A 148 -4.36 7.11 2.34
CA GLN A 148 -3.56 7.08 3.58
C GLN A 148 -3.95 5.94 4.52
N VAL A 149 -5.06 5.24 4.26
CA VAL A 149 -5.57 4.19 5.14
C VAL A 149 -5.17 2.82 4.61
N TYR A 150 -4.56 2.02 5.49
CA TYR A 150 -4.05 0.69 5.22
C TYR A 150 -4.59 -0.31 6.24
N VAL A 151 -4.75 -1.55 5.79
CA VAL A 151 -4.90 -2.70 6.69
C VAL A 151 -3.61 -3.48 6.68
N LEU A 152 -3.10 -3.84 7.85
CA LEU A 152 -1.85 -4.58 8.01
C LEU A 152 -2.05 -5.71 9.03
N SER A 153 -2.39 -6.89 8.52
CA SER A 153 -2.79 -8.05 9.34
C SER A 153 -1.93 -9.25 9.01
N HIS A 154 -1.71 -10.12 9.99
CA HIS A 154 -1.16 -11.45 9.70
C HIS A 154 -2.20 -12.37 9.04
N TYR A 155 -1.73 -13.36 8.29
CA TYR A 155 -2.53 -14.50 7.83
C TYR A 155 -1.76 -15.81 8.03
N ILE A 156 -2.48 -16.90 8.31
CA ILE A 156 -1.88 -18.20 8.65
C ILE A 156 -2.11 -19.29 7.59
N SER A 157 -3.08 -19.09 6.69
CA SER A 157 -3.48 -20.03 5.66
C SER A 157 -4.06 -19.31 4.44
N SER A 158 -4.19 -20.01 3.31
CA SER A 158 -4.83 -19.46 2.11
C SER A 158 -6.31 -19.12 2.36
N ASN A 159 -7.00 -19.89 3.21
CA ASN A 159 -8.37 -19.60 3.60
C ASN A 159 -8.43 -18.29 4.39
N ALA A 160 -7.56 -18.16 5.40
CA ALA A 160 -7.44 -16.92 6.18
C ALA A 160 -7.16 -15.71 5.29
N TYR A 161 -6.24 -15.86 4.32
CA TYR A 161 -5.93 -14.79 3.37
C TYR A 161 -7.17 -14.34 2.58
N ASN A 162 -7.86 -15.30 1.95
CA ASN A 162 -9.01 -15.00 1.08
C ASN A 162 -10.18 -14.42 1.87
N GLU A 163 -10.47 -14.98 3.05
CA GLU A 163 -11.57 -14.53 3.90
C GLU A 163 -11.34 -13.12 4.43
N LYS A 164 -10.13 -12.82 4.92
CA LYS A 164 -9.77 -11.47 5.37
C LYS A 164 -9.96 -10.45 4.26
N LEU A 165 -9.47 -10.77 3.05
CA LEU A 165 -9.61 -9.90 1.90
C LEU A 165 -11.09 -9.67 1.51
N GLU A 166 -11.88 -10.74 1.45
CA GLU A 166 -13.31 -10.68 1.08
C GLU A 166 -14.11 -9.83 2.06
N VAL A 167 -13.96 -10.06 3.36
CA VAL A 167 -14.69 -9.34 4.40
C VAL A 167 -14.31 -7.86 4.43
N LEU A 168 -13.02 -7.53 4.27
CA LEU A 168 -12.58 -6.14 4.22
C LEU A 168 -13.18 -5.39 3.03
N GLN A 169 -13.23 -6.03 1.85
CA GLN A 169 -13.83 -5.44 0.64
C GLN A 169 -15.35 -5.34 0.74
N GLU A 170 -16.02 -6.22 1.49
CA GLU A 170 -17.46 -6.12 1.77
C GLU A 170 -17.77 -4.92 2.67
N ILE A 171 -16.97 -4.70 3.73
CA ILE A 171 -17.21 -3.63 4.70
C ILE A 171 -16.72 -2.27 4.17
N PHE A 172 -15.56 -2.24 3.49
CA PHE A 172 -14.91 -1.05 2.99
C PHE A 172 -14.72 -1.12 1.47
N PRO A 173 -15.79 -0.91 0.67
CA PRO A 173 -15.71 -0.98 -0.79
C PRO A 173 -14.79 0.09 -1.40
N ASP A 174 -14.56 1.20 -0.69
CA ASP A 174 -13.67 2.28 -1.12
C ASP A 174 -12.20 2.05 -0.71
N LEU A 175 -11.90 0.98 0.05
CA LEU A 175 -10.53 0.64 0.41
C LEU A 175 -9.81 0.01 -0.80
N ASP A 176 -8.77 0.68 -1.27
CA ASP A 176 -7.89 0.16 -2.31
C ASP A 176 -7.31 -1.18 -1.89
N ILE A 177 -7.47 -2.20 -2.74
CA ILE A 177 -6.95 -3.54 -2.49
C ILE A 177 -5.44 -3.55 -2.26
N HIS A 178 -4.71 -2.60 -2.84
CA HIS A 178 -3.26 -2.46 -2.65
C HIS A 178 -2.88 -1.91 -1.27
N ASN A 179 -3.84 -1.33 -0.54
CA ASN A 179 -3.67 -0.89 0.84
C ASN A 179 -4.01 -1.99 1.85
N ILE A 180 -4.41 -3.19 1.40
CA ILE A 180 -4.60 -4.38 2.24
C ILE A 180 -3.32 -5.22 2.19
N ILE A 181 -2.55 -5.19 3.27
CA ILE A 181 -1.25 -5.86 3.39
C ILE A 181 -1.41 -7.04 4.35
N LEU A 182 -1.46 -8.25 3.78
CA LEU A 182 -1.54 -9.50 4.54
C LEU A 182 -0.14 -10.13 4.67
N VAL A 183 0.35 -10.20 5.91
CA VAL A 183 1.70 -10.64 6.26
C VAL A 183 1.70 -12.11 6.70
N PRO A 184 2.62 -12.95 6.22
CA PRO A 184 2.70 -14.34 6.69
C PRO A 184 2.89 -14.41 8.20
N TYR A 185 2.13 -15.28 8.87
CA TYR A 185 2.18 -15.42 10.32
C TYR A 185 3.62 -15.69 10.82
N GLY A 186 4.05 -14.92 11.82
CA GLY A 186 5.38 -15.00 12.42
C GLY A 186 6.42 -14.05 11.80
N GLU A 187 6.09 -13.37 10.70
CA GLU A 187 6.94 -12.36 10.11
C GLU A 187 6.69 -10.95 10.66
N ASN A 188 7.68 -10.06 10.53
CA ASN A 188 7.57 -8.70 11.03
C ASN A 188 6.74 -7.83 10.07
N LYS A 189 5.70 -7.16 10.59
CA LYS A 189 4.82 -6.26 9.83
C LYS A 189 5.58 -5.11 9.15
N SER A 190 6.66 -4.60 9.75
CA SER A 190 7.44 -3.50 9.20
C SER A 190 8.11 -3.82 7.87
N ASP A 191 8.35 -5.10 7.59
CA ASP A 191 9.11 -5.54 6.40
C ASP A 191 8.22 -5.59 5.14
N TYR A 192 6.91 -5.42 5.31
CA TYR A 192 5.89 -5.58 4.28
C TYR A 192 5.23 -4.26 3.86
N VAL A 193 5.57 -3.15 4.53
CA VAL A 193 4.98 -1.85 4.17
C VAL A 193 5.65 -1.27 2.93
N PRO A 194 4.92 -0.52 2.08
CA PRO A 194 5.52 0.11 0.91
C PRO A 194 6.62 1.11 1.30
N ILE A 195 7.75 1.02 0.60
CA ILE A 195 9.00 1.78 0.78
C ILE A 195 9.73 1.41 2.07
N ALA A 196 9.19 1.84 3.21
CA ALA A 196 9.70 1.61 4.55
C ALA A 196 8.68 2.16 5.56
N VAL A 197 8.82 1.78 6.83
CA VAL A 197 8.16 2.47 7.94
C VAL A 197 8.80 3.86 8.09
N LYS A 198 7.96 4.89 8.25
CA LYS A 198 8.33 6.28 8.40
C LYS A 198 7.79 6.86 9.70
N GLU A 199 8.35 7.97 10.14
CA GLU A 199 7.94 8.66 11.37
C GLU A 199 6.53 9.26 11.33
N ASN A 200 5.94 9.41 10.15
CA ASN A 200 4.56 9.82 9.94
C ASN A 200 3.61 8.63 9.72
N ASP A 201 4.08 7.40 9.90
CA ASP A 201 3.26 6.21 9.83
C ASP A 201 2.81 5.77 11.23
N TYR A 202 1.53 5.46 11.33
CA TYR A 202 0.86 5.07 12.57
C TYR A 202 0.37 3.63 12.46
N LEU A 203 0.80 2.77 13.37
CA LEU A 203 0.25 1.42 13.53
C LEU A 203 -0.75 1.41 14.69
N ILE A 204 -1.99 1.02 14.40
CA ILE A 204 -3.06 0.75 15.36
C ILE A 204 -3.17 -0.78 15.48
N ASP A 205 -2.64 -1.33 16.57
CA ASP A 205 -2.51 -2.78 16.76
C ASP A 205 -2.75 -3.14 18.23
N ASP A 206 -3.28 -4.34 18.47
CA ASP A 206 -3.65 -4.82 19.79
C ASP A 206 -2.50 -5.60 20.46
N HIS A 207 -1.54 -6.10 19.66
CA HIS A 207 -0.44 -6.96 20.05
C HIS A 207 0.84 -6.17 20.32
N THR A 208 1.26 -6.10 21.60
CA THR A 208 2.40 -5.29 22.05
C THR A 208 3.72 -5.56 21.30
N PRO A 209 4.12 -6.80 21.00
CA PRO A 209 5.32 -7.05 20.20
C PRO A 209 5.30 -6.39 18.81
N ASN A 210 4.15 -6.35 18.14
CA ASN A 210 4.03 -5.67 16.84
C ASN A 210 4.27 -4.15 17.00
N LEU A 211 3.70 -3.56 18.05
CA LEU A 211 3.86 -2.13 18.37
C LEU A 211 5.32 -1.77 18.70
N GLU A 212 6.04 -2.65 19.40
CA GLU A 212 7.46 -2.47 19.71
C GLU A 212 8.32 -2.53 18.44
N GLN A 213 8.12 -3.57 17.61
CA GLN A 213 8.83 -3.72 16.33
C GLN A 213 8.57 -2.54 15.38
N TRP A 214 7.34 -2.02 15.36
CA TRP A 214 6.99 -0.85 14.56
C TRP A 214 7.72 0.41 15.00
N LYS A 215 7.82 0.64 16.31
CA LYS A 215 8.59 1.76 16.87
C LYS A 215 10.08 1.63 16.58
N ASP A 216 10.63 0.43 16.69
CA ASP A 216 12.04 0.16 16.37
C ASP A 216 12.34 0.44 14.89
N SER A 217 11.32 0.31 14.03
CA SER A 217 11.38 0.65 12.60
C SER A 217 11.19 2.15 12.32
N GLY A 218 11.02 2.97 13.35
CA GLY A 218 10.90 4.43 13.25
C GLY A 218 9.47 4.97 13.16
N GLY A 219 8.45 4.10 13.19
CA GLY A 219 7.04 4.50 13.14
C GLY A 219 6.45 4.84 14.50
N LYS A 220 5.22 5.35 14.48
CA LYS A 220 4.42 5.64 15.69
C LYS A 220 3.44 4.50 15.92
N ALA A 221 3.36 4.03 17.15
CA ALA A 221 2.52 2.88 17.50
C ALA A 221 1.46 3.30 18.52
N ILE A 222 0.21 2.91 18.28
CA ILE A 222 -0.96 3.20 19.09
C ILE A 222 -1.58 1.86 19.47
N LYS A 223 -1.66 1.58 20.77
CA LYS A 223 -2.27 0.34 21.22
C LYS A 223 -3.79 0.45 21.16
N PHE A 224 -4.41 -0.47 20.44
CA PHE A 224 -5.84 -0.68 20.55
C PHE A 224 -6.13 -1.58 21.76
N VAL A 225 -6.75 -1.01 22.78
CA VAL A 225 -7.10 -1.74 24.00
C VAL A 225 -8.51 -2.29 23.84
N ASN A 226 -8.60 -3.61 23.78
CA ASN A 226 -9.86 -4.33 23.62
C ASN A 226 -10.27 -5.03 24.93
N ASP A 227 -11.37 -5.79 24.90
CA ASP A 227 -11.93 -6.49 26.08
C ASP A 227 -11.06 -7.65 26.59
N ILE A 228 -10.03 -8.05 25.84
CA ILE A 228 -9.23 -9.24 26.11
C ILE A 228 -7.77 -8.95 26.45
N ASN A 229 -7.23 -7.80 26.03
CA ASN A 229 -5.81 -7.47 26.15
C ASN A 229 -5.46 -6.50 27.30
N ASP A 230 -4.20 -6.07 27.34
CA ASP A 230 -3.59 -5.09 28.27
C ASP A 230 -3.87 -5.20 29.80
N ARG A 231 -4.31 -6.37 30.30
CA ARG A 231 -4.61 -6.59 31.73
C ARG A 231 -3.46 -6.31 32.71
N LYS A 232 -2.22 -6.20 32.21
CA LYS A 232 -1.01 -5.91 32.99
C LYS A 232 -0.43 -4.51 32.68
N GLY A 233 -1.01 -3.75 31.76
CA GLY A 233 -0.58 -2.39 31.40
C GLY A 233 0.88 -2.31 30.98
N THR A 234 1.37 -3.30 30.20
CA THR A 234 2.78 -3.38 29.81
C THR A 234 3.14 -2.33 28.78
N TRP A 235 2.17 -1.91 27.96
CA TRP A 235 2.34 -0.82 27.02
C TRP A 235 2.35 0.54 27.73
N LYS A 236 3.30 1.41 27.36
CA LYS A 236 3.46 2.75 27.93
C LYS A 236 3.28 3.88 26.90
N GLY A 237 2.99 3.54 25.66
CA GLY A 237 2.76 4.52 24.59
C GLY A 237 1.28 4.96 24.50
N SER A 238 0.95 5.64 23.41
CA SER A 238 -0.42 6.05 23.09
C SER A 238 -1.36 4.85 22.98
N ARG A 239 -2.62 5.05 23.34
CA ARG A 239 -3.66 4.03 23.32
C ARG A 239 -5.01 4.63 23.00
N ILE A 240 -5.89 3.80 22.44
CA ILE A 240 -7.31 4.06 22.26
C ILE A 240 -8.09 2.85 22.76
N GLU A 241 -9.25 3.08 23.35
CA GLU A 241 -10.08 2.03 23.95
C GLU A 241 -11.21 1.64 23.00
N TYR A 242 -11.51 0.34 22.88
CA TYR A 242 -12.49 -0.17 21.92
C TYR A 242 -13.92 0.31 22.14
N ASP A 243 -14.24 0.77 23.35
CA ASP A 243 -15.54 1.24 23.80
C ASP A 243 -15.60 2.76 24.02
N ASP A 244 -14.55 3.48 23.61
CA ASP A 244 -14.54 4.94 23.61
C ASP A 244 -15.55 5.49 22.59
N PRO A 245 -16.64 6.14 23.02
CA PRO A 245 -17.63 6.70 22.09
C PRO A 245 -17.03 7.78 21.17
N ASP A 246 -15.93 8.40 21.58
CA ASP A 246 -15.24 9.47 20.86
C ASP A 246 -13.92 8.96 20.22
N LEU A 247 -13.83 7.65 19.93
CA LEU A 247 -12.60 6.98 19.46
C LEU A 247 -11.92 7.69 18.27
N PHE A 248 -12.70 8.19 17.31
CA PHE A 248 -12.13 8.93 16.17
C PHE A 248 -11.45 10.22 16.61
N ASP A 249 -12.10 11.02 17.47
CA ASP A 249 -11.53 12.25 18.00
C ASP A 249 -10.30 11.96 18.88
N SER A 250 -10.37 10.93 19.73
CA SER A 250 -9.24 10.44 20.53
C SER A 250 -8.05 10.03 19.65
N LEU A 251 -8.31 9.37 18.52
CA LEU A 251 -7.26 9.03 17.55
C LEU A 251 -6.69 10.31 16.93
N LYS A 252 -7.52 11.22 16.43
CA LYS A 252 -7.08 12.48 15.80
C LYS A 252 -6.25 13.34 16.75
N ASP A 253 -6.64 13.44 18.02
CA ASP A 253 -5.85 14.11 19.05
C ASP A 253 -4.45 13.50 19.19
N ILE A 254 -4.33 12.17 19.14
CA ILE A 254 -3.02 11.49 19.15
C ILE A 254 -2.24 11.83 17.88
N LEU A 255 -2.89 11.87 16.72
CA LEU A 255 -2.24 12.15 15.44
C LEU A 255 -1.74 13.59 15.35
N ASP A 256 -2.50 14.56 15.86
CA ASP A 256 -2.21 16.00 15.76
C ASP A 256 -1.16 16.48 16.79
N ASN A 257 -1.11 15.86 17.97
CA ASN A 257 -0.14 16.22 19.03
C ASN A 257 1.30 15.72 18.75
N ASN A 258 1.52 15.13 17.60
CA ASN A 258 2.74 14.41 17.25
C ASN A 258 3.54 15.23 16.25
N GLU A 259 4.55 15.98 16.72
CA GLU A 259 5.47 16.74 15.83
C GLU A 259 6.05 15.82 14.73
N LEU A 260 6.00 16.30 13.50
CA LEU A 260 6.53 15.64 12.31
C LEU A 260 7.86 16.31 11.94
N SER A 261 8.92 15.51 11.84
CA SER A 261 10.21 15.91 11.29
C SER A 261 10.22 15.59 9.79
N LEU A 262 9.52 16.43 9.02
CA LEU A 262 9.33 16.27 7.56
C LEU A 262 10.64 16.00 6.80
N ASP A 263 11.78 16.53 7.27
CA ASP A 263 13.12 16.32 6.67
C ASP A 263 13.49 14.84 6.48
N LYS A 264 13.15 13.96 7.42
CA LYS A 264 13.50 12.52 7.32
C LYS A 264 12.60 11.80 6.34
N VAL A 265 11.31 12.11 6.36
CA VAL A 265 10.34 11.58 5.39
C VAL A 265 10.76 11.99 3.99
N GLU A 266 10.99 13.28 3.78
CA GLU A 266 11.42 13.84 2.50
C GLU A 266 12.72 13.19 2.01
N THR A 267 13.71 12.98 2.88
CA THR A 267 14.96 12.29 2.52
C THR A 267 14.69 10.86 2.01
N ILE A 268 13.89 10.06 2.72
CA ILE A 268 13.56 8.68 2.32
C ILE A 268 12.85 8.67 0.96
N LEU A 269 11.87 9.56 0.77
CA LEU A 269 11.11 9.62 -0.48
C LEU A 269 11.97 10.08 -1.65
N HIS A 270 12.84 11.08 -1.47
CA HIS A 270 13.77 11.52 -2.52
C HIS A 270 14.76 10.43 -2.91
N THR A 271 15.35 9.73 -1.94
CA THR A 271 16.28 8.62 -2.24
C THR A 271 15.58 7.54 -3.06
N TYR A 272 14.42 7.08 -2.60
CA TYR A 272 13.62 6.09 -3.32
C TYR A 272 13.23 6.56 -4.73
N LEU A 273 12.73 7.81 -4.85
CA LEU A 273 12.29 8.37 -6.11
C LEU A 273 13.44 8.43 -7.14
N ASN A 274 14.63 8.86 -6.71
CA ASN A 274 15.80 8.94 -7.57
C ASN A 274 16.23 7.55 -8.07
N GLU A 275 16.25 6.55 -7.18
CA GLU A 275 16.57 5.16 -7.56
C GLU A 275 15.60 4.63 -8.61
N LYS A 276 14.28 4.87 -8.43
CA LYS A 276 13.28 4.42 -9.40
C LYS A 276 13.37 5.19 -10.72
N LEU A 277 13.60 6.51 -10.68
CA LEU A 277 13.73 7.34 -11.88
C LEU A 277 14.92 6.88 -12.74
N GLU A 278 16.06 6.57 -12.14
CA GLU A 278 17.22 6.04 -12.86
C GLU A 278 16.89 4.76 -13.64
N THR A 279 16.02 3.90 -13.11
CA THR A 279 15.62 2.67 -13.80
C THR A 279 14.56 2.89 -14.88
N LEU A 280 13.68 3.87 -14.72
CA LEU A 280 12.54 4.10 -15.61
C LEU A 280 12.84 5.09 -16.75
N GLN A 281 13.72 6.07 -16.51
CA GLN A 281 14.07 7.13 -17.47
C GLN A 281 14.53 6.60 -18.84
N PRO A 282 15.35 5.54 -18.94
CA PRO A 282 15.79 5.02 -20.24
C PRO A 282 14.64 4.60 -21.16
N PHE A 283 13.48 4.18 -20.61
CA PHE A 283 12.33 3.78 -21.42
C PHE A 283 11.59 4.98 -22.00
N ALA A 284 11.45 6.02 -21.17
CA ALA A 284 10.82 7.28 -21.57
C ALA A 284 11.57 8.00 -22.71
N GLU A 285 12.90 7.84 -22.79
CA GLU A 285 13.73 8.47 -23.83
C GLU A 285 13.70 7.75 -25.18
N ILE A 286 13.19 6.52 -25.24
CA ILE A 286 13.16 5.75 -26.50
C ILE A 286 12.09 6.30 -27.47
N GLY A 287 11.11 7.05 -26.95
CA GLY A 287 10.01 7.63 -27.70
C GLY A 287 9.00 6.56 -28.16
N PHE A 288 7.72 6.84 -27.95
CA PHE A 288 6.61 6.13 -28.59
C PHE A 288 6.17 6.95 -29.82
#